data_AF-A0A378BBH9-F1
#
_entry.id   AF-A0A378BBH9-F1
#
_cell.length_a   1.000
_cell.length_b   1.000
_cell.length_c   1.000
_cell.angle_alpha   90.00
_cell.angle_beta   90.00
_cell.angle_gamma   90.00
#
_symmetry.space_group_name_H-M   'P 1'
#
loop_
_entity.id
_entity.type
_entity.pdbx_description
1 polymer ?
#
loop_
_entity_poly.entity_id
_entity_poly.type
_entity_poly.pdbx_seq_one_letter_code
_entity_poly.pdbx_strand_id
1 'polypeptide(L)'
;MVGHVTKDGSLAGPKVLEHCIDCSVLLDGDADSRFRTLRSHKNRFGAVNELGVFAMTEQGLREVSNPSAIFLSRGDEITSGSSVMVVWEGTRPLLVEIQALVDHSMMSNPRRVAVGLEQNRLAILLAVLHRHGGYRWPIRTSSSMWSAG
;
A
#
# COMPACT_ATOMS: atom_id res chain seq x y z
N MET A 1 -15.30 8.71 23.95
CA MET A 1 -15.57 9.97 23.22
C MET A 1 -15.48 9.68 21.73
N VAL A 2 -16.33 10.31 20.90
CA VAL A 2 -16.28 10.16 19.44
C VAL A 2 -15.97 11.53 18.85
N GLY A 3 -14.88 11.61 18.08
CA GLY A 3 -14.46 12.83 17.40
C GLY A 3 -14.61 12.66 15.88
N HIS A 4 -15.24 13.62 15.21
CA HIS A 4 -15.39 13.59 13.75
C HIS A 4 -14.28 14.41 13.09
N VAL A 5 -13.72 13.90 12.00
CA VAL A 5 -12.74 14.63 11.18
C VAL A 5 -13.52 15.57 10.24
N THR A 6 -13.22 16.87 10.23
CA THR A 6 -13.82 17.83 9.29
C THR A 6 -12.90 18.07 8.08
N LYS A 7 -13.43 18.76 7.06
CA LYS A 7 -12.78 18.96 5.74
C LYS A 7 -11.45 19.72 5.78
N ASP A 8 -11.18 20.47 6.85
CA ASP A 8 -9.94 21.24 7.01
C ASP A 8 -8.78 20.41 7.60
N GLY A 9 -8.97 19.10 7.78
CA GLY A 9 -7.97 18.21 8.40
C GLY A 9 -7.72 18.50 9.90
N SER A 10 -8.31 19.57 10.42
CA SER A 10 -8.47 19.80 11.85
C SER A 10 -9.57 18.86 12.34
N LEU A 11 -9.19 17.80 13.06
CA LEU A 11 -10.18 17.00 13.77
C LEU A 11 -10.97 17.95 14.67
N ALA A 12 -12.30 18.00 14.50
CA ALA A 12 -13.18 18.69 15.43
C ALA A 12 -13.21 17.86 16.73
N GLY A 13 -12.12 17.95 17.51
CA GLY A 13 -11.72 17.08 18.62
C GLY A 13 -11.31 15.70 18.11
N PRO A 14 -10.05 15.19 18.34
CA PRO A 14 -9.36 15.08 19.62
C PRO A 14 -7.81 15.20 19.55
N LYS A 15 -7.18 15.72 18.47
CA LYS A 15 -5.69 15.89 18.44
C LYS A 15 -5.17 16.72 19.63
N VAL A 16 -5.94 17.74 20.03
CA VAL A 16 -5.65 18.59 21.20
C VAL A 16 -5.76 17.81 22.52
N LEU A 17 -6.57 16.75 22.56
CA LEU A 17 -6.78 15.90 23.74
C LEU A 17 -5.96 14.61 23.72
N GLU A 18 -5.12 14.42 22.71
CA GLU A 18 -4.32 13.20 22.54
C GLU A 18 -3.41 12.95 23.75
N HIS A 19 -2.97 14.01 24.43
CA HIS A 19 -2.19 13.90 25.66
C HIS A 19 -3.03 13.55 26.90
N CYS A 20 -4.33 13.87 26.90
CA CYS A 20 -5.26 13.61 28.01
C CYS A 20 -5.99 12.26 27.93
N ILE A 21 -5.81 11.49 26.86
CA ILE A 21 -6.47 10.18 26.66
C ILE A 21 -5.48 9.02 26.81
N ASP A 22 -5.93 7.91 27.38
CA ASP A 22 -5.12 6.70 27.53
C ASP A 22 -5.12 5.82 26.27
N CYS A 23 -6.15 5.92 25.42
CA CYS A 23 -6.22 5.22 24.13
C CYS A 23 -6.86 6.10 23.05
N SER A 24 -6.27 6.10 21.86
CA SER A 24 -6.72 6.79 20.65
C SER A 24 -6.78 5.80 19.50
N VAL A 25 -7.95 5.68 18.88
CA VAL A 25 -8.20 4.77 17.77
C VAL A 25 -8.93 5.53 16.67
N LEU A 26 -8.45 5.37 15.44
CA LEU A 26 -9.03 5.97 14.25
C LEU A 26 -9.72 4.88 13.43
N LEU A 27 -11.01 5.10 13.12
CA LEU A 27 -11.71 4.30 12.12
C LEU A 27 -11.61 5.03 10.79
N ASP A 28 -10.81 4.49 9.88
CA ASP A 28 -10.64 4.99 8.53
C ASP A 28 -11.42 4.13 7.54
N GLY A 29 -11.81 4.71 6.43
CA GLY A 29 -12.48 4.00 5.36
C GLY A 29 -12.67 4.92 4.18
N ASP A 30 -12.09 4.53 3.05
CA ASP A 30 -12.35 5.19 1.79
C ASP A 30 -13.83 5.04 1.41
N ALA A 31 -14.38 6.04 0.73
CA ALA A 31 -15.79 6.07 0.32
C ALA A 31 -16.13 4.90 -0.61
N ASP A 32 -15.17 4.44 -1.41
CA ASP A 32 -15.32 3.37 -2.39
C ASP A 32 -14.95 1.98 -1.83
N SER A 33 -14.38 1.94 -0.63
CA SER A 33 -13.99 0.68 0.03
C SER A 33 -15.16 0.09 0.82
N ARG A 34 -15.51 -1.16 0.51
CA ARG A 34 -16.43 -1.99 1.33
C ARG A 34 -15.86 -2.31 2.73
N PHE A 35 -14.58 -2.04 2.93
CA PHE A 35 -13.85 -2.30 4.16
C PHE A 35 -13.49 -1.01 4.87
N ARG A 36 -13.53 -1.07 6.20
CA ARG A 36 -13.15 -0.02 7.13
C ARG A 36 -12.02 -0.55 7.99
N THR A 37 -11.06 0.30 8.29
CA THR A 37 -9.84 -0.05 8.98
C THR A 37 -9.77 0.72 10.29
N LEU A 38 -9.67 0.00 11.40
CA LEU A 38 -9.53 0.57 12.72
C LEU A 38 -8.06 0.51 13.15
N ARG A 39 -7.43 1.66 13.39
CA ARG A 39 -6.02 1.74 13.78
C ARG A 39 -5.83 2.45 15.10
N SER A 40 -5.08 1.82 16.01
CA SER A 40 -4.66 2.49 17.25
C SER A 40 -3.46 3.41 17.00
N HIS A 41 -3.58 4.67 17.40
CA HIS A 41 -2.50 5.66 17.36
C HIS A 41 -1.84 5.88 18.73
N LYS A 42 -2.60 5.67 19.81
CA LYS A 42 -2.11 5.70 21.18
C LYS A 42 -2.81 4.59 21.95
N ASN A 43 -2.07 3.78 22.69
CA ASN A 43 -2.65 2.74 23.53
C ASN A 43 -1.75 2.55 24.75
N ARG A 44 -2.23 2.95 25.94
CA ARG A 44 -1.50 2.75 27.19
C ARG A 44 -1.66 1.34 27.76
N PHE A 45 -2.59 0.56 27.21
CA PHE A 45 -2.99 -0.76 27.72
C PHE A 45 -2.64 -1.92 26.77
N GLY A 46 -1.91 -1.65 25.68
CA GLY A 46 -1.62 -2.64 24.65
C GLY A 46 -0.74 -2.09 23.53
N ALA A 47 -0.66 -2.79 22.41
CA ALA A 47 0.17 -2.36 21.30
C ALA A 47 -0.43 -1.16 20.56
N VAL A 48 0.47 -0.33 20.06
CA VAL A 48 0.17 0.81 19.18
C VAL A 48 0.32 0.33 17.73
N ASN A 49 -0.40 0.95 16.80
CA ASN A 49 -0.46 0.56 15.38
C ASN A 49 -1.05 -0.84 15.13
N GLU A 50 -1.85 -1.36 16.06
CA GLU A 50 -2.71 -2.51 15.77
C GLU A 50 -3.78 -2.13 14.75
N LEU A 51 -4.08 -3.08 13.86
CA LEU A 51 -4.99 -2.91 12.73
C LEU A 51 -6.14 -3.93 12.83
N GLY A 52 -7.36 -3.42 13.00
CA GLY A 52 -8.58 -4.18 12.82
C GLY A 52 -9.18 -3.87 11.45
N VAL A 53 -9.63 -4.89 10.71
CA VAL A 53 -10.31 -4.71 9.42
C VAL A 53 -11.75 -5.17 9.58
N PHE A 54 -12.69 -4.34 9.13
CA PHE A 54 -14.12 -4.57 9.28
C PHE A 54 -14.81 -4.38 7.93
N ALA A 55 -15.79 -5.22 7.62
CA ALA A 55 -16.66 -5.07 6.46
C ALA A 55 -18.01 -4.48 6.89
N MET A 56 -18.50 -3.48 6.17
CA MET A 56 -19.84 -2.95 6.41
C MET A 56 -20.86 -3.85 5.70
N THR A 57 -21.73 -4.48 6.49
CA THR A 57 -22.83 -5.33 6.02
C THR A 57 -24.17 -4.68 6.34
N GLU A 58 -25.27 -5.24 5.84
CA GLU A 58 -26.63 -4.78 6.17
C GLU A 58 -26.92 -4.82 7.68
N GLN A 59 -26.24 -5.71 8.42
CA GLN A 59 -26.36 -5.87 9.87
C GLN A 59 -25.35 -5.00 10.65
N GLY A 60 -24.51 -4.21 9.97
CA GLY A 60 -23.47 -3.38 10.58
C GLY A 60 -22.05 -3.86 10.29
N LEU A 61 -21.08 -3.39 11.10
CA LEU A 61 -19.66 -3.71 10.95
C LEU A 61 -19.36 -5.12 11.46
N ARG A 62 -18.81 -5.96 10.57
CA ARG A 62 -18.35 -7.31 10.90
C ARG A 62 -16.84 -7.39 10.78
N GLU A 63 -16.18 -7.98 11.77
CA GLU A 63 -14.73 -8.21 11.73
C GLU A 63 -14.33 -9.14 10.58
N VAL A 64 -13.26 -8.77 9.87
CA VAL A 64 -12.60 -9.61 8.88
C VAL A 64 -11.37 -10.26 9.52
N SER A 65 -11.49 -11.54 9.86
CA SER A 65 -10.41 -12.31 10.48
C SER A 65 -9.19 -12.47 9.56
N ASN A 66 -9.42 -12.64 8.26
CA ASN A 66 -8.38 -12.77 7.25
C ASN A 66 -8.44 -11.64 6.20
N PRO A 67 -7.83 -10.48 6.47
CA PRO A 67 -7.80 -9.37 5.52
C PRO A 67 -6.95 -9.68 4.28
N SER A 68 -6.02 -10.63 4.36
CA SER A 68 -5.20 -11.02 3.20
C SER A 68 -6.05 -11.65 2.08
N ALA A 69 -7.15 -12.31 2.41
CA ALA A 69 -8.09 -12.84 1.42
C ALA A 69 -8.76 -11.73 0.59
N ILE A 70 -8.82 -10.49 1.09
CA ILE A 70 -9.35 -9.35 0.34
C ILE A 70 -8.37 -8.92 -0.77
N PHE A 71 -7.07 -8.95 -0.49
CA PHE A 71 -6.02 -8.46 -1.37
C PHE A 71 -5.46 -9.52 -2.32
N LEU A 72 -5.90 -10.77 -2.19
CA LEU A 72 -5.46 -11.88 -3.02
C LEU A 72 -6.56 -12.22 -4.04
N SER A 73 -6.31 -11.89 -5.31
CA SER A 73 -7.13 -12.33 -6.43
C SER A 73 -6.65 -13.72 -6.87
N ARG A 74 -6.93 -14.76 -6.08
CA ARG A 74 -6.61 -16.14 -6.52
C ARG A 74 -7.67 -16.66 -7.48
N GLY A 75 -7.37 -16.61 -8.77
CA GLY A 75 -7.67 -17.76 -9.62
C GLY A 75 -6.72 -18.91 -9.26
N ASP A 76 -7.13 -20.16 -9.49
CA ASP A 76 -6.30 -21.36 -9.21
C ASP A 76 -5.03 -21.46 -10.08
N GLU A 77 -4.85 -20.56 -11.06
CA GLU A 77 -3.76 -20.59 -12.01
C GLU A 77 -2.68 -19.54 -11.73
N ILE A 78 -1.41 -19.96 -11.86
CA ILE A 78 -0.25 -19.07 -11.78
C ILE A 78 -0.26 -18.16 -13.01
N THR A 79 -0.55 -16.88 -12.80
CA THR A 79 -0.57 -15.88 -13.87
C THR A 79 0.78 -15.16 -13.96
N SER A 80 1.36 -15.11 -15.16
CA SER A 80 2.56 -14.32 -15.42
C SER A 80 2.33 -12.85 -15.09
N GLY A 81 3.31 -12.22 -14.44
CA GLY A 81 3.22 -10.82 -14.04
C GLY A 81 2.49 -10.59 -12.71
N SER A 82 2.02 -11.64 -12.03
CA SER A 82 1.53 -11.54 -10.65
C SER A 82 2.55 -12.14 -9.67
N SER A 83 2.76 -11.47 -8.54
CA SER A 83 3.58 -11.99 -7.42
C SER A 83 2.99 -11.54 -6.09
N VAL A 84 2.84 -12.48 -5.16
CA VAL A 84 2.41 -12.18 -3.79
C VAL A 84 3.63 -11.80 -2.94
N MET A 85 3.52 -10.70 -2.19
CA MET A 85 4.50 -10.30 -1.19
C MET A 85 3.85 -10.07 0.17
N VAL A 86 4.66 -10.08 1.22
CA VAL A 86 4.25 -9.66 2.57
C VAL A 86 4.64 -8.22 2.77
N VAL A 87 3.68 -7.37 3.09
CA VAL A 87 3.89 -5.99 3.54
C VAL A 87 3.55 -5.91 5.02
N TRP A 88 4.33 -5.15 5.78
CA TRP A 88 4.05 -4.89 7.19
C TRP A 88 3.29 -3.59 7.34
N GLU A 89 2.09 -3.69 7.89
CA GLU A 89 1.24 -2.54 8.25
C GLU A 89 1.21 -2.45 9.78
N GLY A 90 2.13 -1.69 10.36
CA GLY A 90 2.39 -1.70 11.80
C GLY A 90 2.97 -3.05 12.24
N THR A 91 2.30 -3.75 13.16
CA THR A 91 2.69 -5.09 13.64
C THR A 91 2.01 -6.22 12.86
N ARG A 92 1.14 -5.91 11.89
CA ARG A 92 0.37 -6.91 11.16
C ARG A 92 0.99 -7.19 9.78
N PRO A 93 1.37 -8.43 9.47
CA PRO A 93 1.73 -8.80 8.11
C PRO A 93 0.47 -8.89 7.25
N LEU A 94 0.50 -8.26 6.09
CA LEU A 94 -0.54 -8.31 5.06
C LEU A 94 0.05 -8.94 3.80
N LEU A 95 -0.64 -9.92 3.23
CA LEU A 95 -0.31 -10.40 1.90
C LEU A 95 -0.91 -9.45 0.88
N VAL A 96 -0.07 -8.97 -0.03
CA VAL A 96 -0.46 -8.06 -1.12
C VAL A 96 0.04 -8.65 -2.43
N GLU A 97 -0.81 -8.63 -3.44
CA GLU A 97 -0.45 -9.02 -4.80
C GLU A 97 0.12 -7.82 -5.56
N ILE A 98 1.34 -7.95 -6.07
CA ILE A 98 1.93 -7.04 -7.04
C ILE A 98 1.63 -7.58 -8.44
N GLN A 99 1.14 -6.71 -9.30
CA GLN A 99 0.92 -7.01 -10.70
C GLN A 99 1.81 -6.13 -11.58
N ALA A 100 2.38 -6.74 -12.62
CA ALA A 100 3.25 -6.12 -13.59
C ALA A 100 2.92 -6.63 -14.99
N LEU A 101 2.72 -5.69 -15.92
CA LEU A 101 2.58 -5.96 -17.34
C LEU A 101 3.74 -5.29 -18.07
N VAL A 102 4.47 -6.07 -18.86
CA VAL A 102 5.63 -5.60 -19.63
C VAL A 102 5.40 -6.00 -21.08
N ASP A 103 5.40 -5.01 -21.98
CA ASP A 103 5.19 -5.23 -23.41
C ASP A 103 6.01 -4.25 -24.27
N HIS A 104 6.46 -4.73 -25.44
CA HIS A 104 7.44 -4.06 -26.29
C HIS A 104 6.93 -2.69 -26.73
N SER A 105 7.76 -1.67 -26.54
CA SER A 105 7.44 -0.30 -26.94
C SER A 105 8.25 0.11 -28.15
N MET A 106 7.56 0.68 -29.15
CA MET A 106 8.17 1.31 -30.32
C MET A 106 8.53 2.79 -30.10
N MET A 107 8.22 3.35 -28.92
CA MET A 107 8.57 4.72 -28.56
C MET A 107 10.05 4.85 -28.22
N SER A 108 10.60 6.03 -28.51
CA SER A 108 11.98 6.40 -28.14
C SER A 108 12.21 6.42 -26.62
N ASN A 109 11.16 6.70 -25.84
CA ASN A 109 11.16 6.59 -24.38
C ASN A 109 10.00 5.67 -23.94
N PRO A 110 10.28 4.47 -23.39
CA PRO A 110 9.23 3.55 -22.99
C PRO A 110 8.41 4.10 -21.82
N ARG A 111 7.10 3.95 -21.89
CA ARG A 111 6.17 4.38 -20.83
C ARG A 111 6.32 3.46 -19.61
N ARG A 112 6.47 4.06 -18.43
CA ARG A 112 6.50 3.36 -17.14
C ARG A 112 5.43 3.96 -16.24
N VAL A 113 4.46 3.15 -15.83
CA VAL A 113 3.36 3.57 -14.96
C VAL A 113 3.33 2.62 -13.78
N ALA A 114 3.18 3.18 -12.58
CA ALA A 114 3.02 2.43 -11.35
C ALA A 114 1.90 3.07 -10.53
N VAL A 115 1.08 2.25 -9.90
CA VAL A 115 0.05 2.67 -8.95
C VAL A 115 0.36 1.97 -7.63
N GLY A 116 0.37 2.71 -6.52
CA GLY A 116 0.72 2.16 -5.20
C GLY A 116 2.21 1.89 -4.97
N LEU A 117 3.07 2.17 -5.95
CA LEU A 117 4.54 2.09 -5.85
C LEU A 117 5.17 3.44 -6.15
N GLU A 118 6.26 3.74 -5.45
CA GLU A 118 7.02 4.98 -5.67
C GLU A 118 7.86 4.88 -6.95
N GLN A 119 7.84 5.95 -7.75
CA GLN A 119 8.35 5.93 -9.12
C GLN A 119 9.88 5.83 -9.20
N ASN A 120 10.62 6.47 -8.28
CA ASN A 120 12.09 6.37 -8.23
C ASN A 120 12.54 4.98 -7.80
N ARG A 121 11.86 4.36 -6.83
CA ARG A 121 12.10 2.97 -6.40
C ARG A 121 11.89 2.01 -7.55
N LEU A 122 10.83 2.19 -8.35
CA LEU A 122 10.62 1.41 -9.57
C LEU A 122 11.79 1.59 -10.55
N ALA A 123 12.26 2.82 -10.77
CA ALA A 123 13.39 3.08 -11.66
C ALA A 123 14.68 2.37 -11.22
N ILE A 124 14.98 2.39 -9.91
CA ILE A 124 16.13 1.68 -9.33
C ILE A 124 15.98 0.17 -9.51
N LEU A 125 14.81 -0.40 -9.20
CA LEU A 125 14.56 -1.84 -9.35
C LEU A 125 14.73 -2.29 -10.81
N LEU A 126 14.22 -1.51 -11.76
CA LEU A 126 14.42 -1.77 -13.19
C LEU A 126 15.89 -1.69 -13.60
N ALA A 127 16.67 -0.74 -13.05
CA ALA A 127 18.10 -0.64 -13.31
C ALA A 127 18.88 -1.84 -12.76
N VAL A 128 18.53 -2.34 -11.58
CA VAL A 128 19.11 -3.56 -10.98
C VAL A 128 18.75 -4.79 -11.81
N LEU A 129 17.48 -4.96 -12.19
CA LEU A 129 17.02 -6.03 -13.08
C LEU A 129 17.75 -6.02 -14.42
N HIS A 130 17.99 -4.84 -15.00
CA HIS A 130 18.75 -4.72 -16.24
C HIS A 130 20.22 -5.15 -16.07
N ARG A 131 20.87 -4.72 -14.98
CA ARG A 131 22.29 -5.01 -14.74
C ARG A 131 22.54 -6.47 -14.38
N HIS A 132 21.65 -7.10 -13.61
CA HIS A 132 21.88 -8.42 -13.03
C HIS A 132 20.96 -9.52 -13.59
N GLY A 133 19.79 -9.17 -14.12
CA GLY A 133 18.79 -10.12 -14.59
C GLY A 133 19.05 -10.68 -15.99
N GLY A 134 20.04 -10.17 -16.73
CA GLY A 134 20.36 -10.65 -18.08
C GLY A 134 19.31 -10.34 -19.17
N TYR A 135 18.17 -9.76 -18.80
CA TYR A 135 17.11 -9.37 -19.72
C TYR A 135 17.39 -8.00 -20.35
N ARG A 136 17.56 -7.98 -21.67
CA ARG A 136 17.77 -6.77 -22.46
C ARG A 136 16.43 -6.16 -22.89
N TRP A 137 15.73 -5.53 -21.96
CA TRP A 137 14.64 -4.60 -22.32
C TRP A 137 15.24 -3.27 -22.81
N PRO A 138 14.63 -2.50 -23.73
CA PRO A 138 15.14 -1.19 -24.12
C PRO A 138 14.97 -0.18 -22.97
N ILE A 139 15.79 -0.31 -21.92
CA ILE A 139 15.96 0.68 -20.87
C ILE A 139 17.03 1.62 -21.41
N ARG A 140 16.62 2.55 -22.26
CA ARG A 140 17.50 3.66 -22.66
C ARG A 140 17.58 4.65 -21.48
N THR A 141 18.20 4.25 -20.38
CA THR A 141 18.83 5.22 -19.47
C THR A 141 20.10 5.64 -20.18
N SER A 142 20.17 6.91 -20.59
CA SER A 142 21.35 7.50 -21.22
C SER A 142 22.57 7.31 -20.32
N SER A 143 23.33 6.25 -20.57
CA SER A 143 24.65 6.01 -19.99
C SER A 143 25.73 6.92 -20.61
N SER A 144 25.35 7.87 -21.47
CA SER A 144 26.27 8.82 -22.13
C SER A 144 26.52 10.11 -21.35
N MET A 145 26.15 10.19 -20.06
CA MET A 145 26.41 11.37 -19.21
C MET A 145 27.42 11.11 -18.08
N TRP A 146 28.14 9.99 -18.12
CA TRP A 146 29.26 9.69 -17.20
C TRP A 146 30.49 9.15 -17.94
N SER A 147 30.80 9.73 -19.10
CA SER A 147 32.10 9.60 -19.75
C SER A 147 32.56 10.98 -20.20
N ALA A 148 32.90 11.82 -19.22
CA ALA A 148 33.76 12.98 -19.43
C ALA A 148 35.19 12.53 -19.12
N GLY A 149 35.89 12.13 -20.17
CA GLY A 149 37.33 12.29 -20.33
C GLY A 149 37.55 13.30 -21.45
#